data_AF-B9F8I1-F1
#
_entry.id   AF-B9F8I1-F1
#
_cell.length_a   1.000
_cell.length_b   1.000
_cell.length_c   1.000
_cell.angle_alpha   90.00
_cell.angle_beta   90.00
_cell.angle_gamma   90.00
#
_symmetry.space_group_name_H-M   'P 1'
#
loop_
_entity.id
_entity.type
_entity.pdbx_description
1 polymer ?
#
loop_
_entity_poly.entity_id
_entity_poly.type
_entity_poly.pdbx_seq_one_letter_code
_entity_poly.pdbx_strand_id
1 'polypeptide(L)'
;MVARKLMDEHYNESHAPVNCTLCKEIVTREIWDLHKSEQCPQRIVACEYCEFELPAVELHEHQDVCGNRTEFCQTCKKYVRLREWIGHEIQCHANANANASAQTSR
;
A
#
# COMPACT_ATOMS: atom_id res chain seq x y z
N MET A 1 -11.24 -21.48 32.81
CA MET A 1 -12.55 -21.99 33.28
C MET A 1 -13.39 -20.79 33.66
N VAL A 2 -14.49 -20.54 32.94
CA VAL A 2 -15.43 -19.44 33.21
C VAL A 2 -16.67 -20.03 33.88
N ALA A 3 -17.22 -19.33 34.89
CA ALA A 3 -18.44 -19.76 35.58
C ALA A 3 -19.62 -19.81 34.61
N ARG A 4 -20.45 -20.88 34.67
CA ARG A 4 -21.57 -21.13 33.74
C ARG A 4 -22.56 -19.97 33.57
N LYS A 5 -22.72 -19.10 34.58
CA LYS A 5 -23.63 -17.94 34.53
C LYS A 5 -23.06 -16.73 33.78
N LEU A 6 -21.76 -16.73 33.46
CA LEU A 6 -21.06 -15.64 32.76
C LEU A 6 -20.52 -16.10 31.39
N MET A 7 -20.89 -17.31 30.95
CA MET A 7 -20.40 -17.87 29.69
C MET A 7 -20.91 -17.08 28.49
N ASP A 8 -22.18 -16.66 28.49
CA ASP A 8 -22.76 -15.86 27.41
C ASP A 8 -22.13 -14.48 27.28
N GLU A 9 -21.92 -13.78 28.40
CA GLU A 9 -21.24 -12.48 28.42
C GLU A 9 -19.79 -12.60 27.95
N HIS A 10 -19.04 -13.56 28.49
CA HIS A 10 -17.67 -13.82 28.06
C HIS A 10 -17.59 -14.19 26.57
N TYR A 11 -18.52 -15.03 26.08
CA TYR A 11 -18.58 -15.39 24.68
C TYR A 11 -18.85 -14.16 23.82
N ASN A 12 -19.82 -13.34 24.17
CA ASN A 12 -20.16 -12.13 23.42
C ASN A 12 -19.03 -11.10 23.42
N GLU A 13 -18.26 -11.02 24.51
CA GLU A 13 -17.12 -10.12 24.61
C GLU A 13 -15.85 -10.68 23.97
N SER A 14 -15.60 -11.98 24.00
CA SER A 14 -14.27 -12.53 23.63
C SER A 14 -14.27 -13.32 22.32
N HIS A 15 -15.41 -13.90 21.93
CA HIS A 15 -15.49 -14.87 20.84
C HIS A 15 -16.55 -14.54 19.79
N ALA A 16 -17.58 -13.76 20.15
CA ALA A 16 -18.64 -13.45 19.22
C ALA A 16 -18.10 -12.72 17.99
N PRO A 17 -18.58 -13.08 16.79
CA PRO A 17 -18.23 -12.39 15.58
C PRO A 17 -18.62 -10.91 15.65
N VAL A 18 -17.78 -10.07 15.05
CA VAL A 18 -17.95 -8.62 14.97
C VAL A 18 -18.28 -8.22 13.53
N ASN A 19 -19.11 -7.21 13.36
CA ASN A 19 -19.46 -6.67 12.06
C ASN A 19 -18.46 -5.57 11.65
N CYS A 20 -17.86 -5.70 10.47
CA CYS A 20 -17.01 -4.65 9.92
C CYS A 20 -17.84 -3.45 9.47
N THR A 21 -17.53 -2.25 9.97
CA THR A 21 -18.25 -1.03 9.57
C THR A 21 -17.99 -0.61 8.14
N LEU A 22 -16.84 -1.01 7.56
CA LEU A 22 -16.41 -0.65 6.21
C LEU A 22 -16.98 -1.60 5.14
N CYS A 23 -16.76 -2.91 5.27
CA CYS A 23 -17.25 -3.89 4.29
C CYS A 23 -18.57 -4.58 4.66
N LYS A 24 -19.12 -4.35 5.86
CA LYS A 24 -20.36 -4.97 6.38
C LYS A 24 -20.31 -6.50 6.54
N GLU A 25 -19.13 -7.10 6.44
CA GLU A 25 -18.94 -8.53 6.68
C GLU A 25 -18.84 -8.85 8.16
N ILE A 26 -19.35 -10.03 8.52
CA ILE A 26 -19.25 -10.58 9.87
C ILE A 26 -17.94 -11.38 9.97
N VAL A 27 -17.05 -10.94 10.85
CA VAL A 27 -15.68 -11.44 11.01
C VAL A 27 -15.51 -11.95 12.43
N THR A 28 -14.80 -13.07 12.63
CA THR A 28 -14.57 -13.58 13.99
C THR A 28 -13.60 -12.67 14.75
N ARG A 29 -13.78 -12.57 16.07
CA ARG A 29 -12.98 -11.68 16.92
C ARG A 29 -11.48 -12.01 16.90
N GLU A 30 -11.12 -13.28 16.69
CA GLU A 30 -9.74 -13.75 16.55
C GLU A 30 -8.99 -13.16 15.35
N ILE A 31 -9.66 -12.94 14.21
CA ILE A 31 -9.06 -12.36 12.99
C ILE A 31 -9.47 -10.91 12.77
N TRP A 32 -10.15 -10.28 13.74
CA TRP A 32 -10.63 -8.91 13.59
C TRP A 32 -9.50 -7.91 13.37
N ASP A 33 -8.41 -8.02 14.13
CA ASP A 33 -7.24 -7.15 13.97
C ASP A 33 -6.60 -7.33 12.59
N LEU A 34 -6.42 -8.58 12.15
CA LEU A 34 -5.89 -8.91 10.82
C LEU A 34 -6.82 -8.43 9.70
N HIS A 35 -8.14 -8.53 9.89
CA HIS A 35 -9.11 -8.01 8.94
C HIS A 35 -8.98 -6.50 8.80
N LYS A 36 -8.92 -5.78 9.91
CA LYS A 36 -8.83 -4.32 9.89
C LYS A 36 -7.53 -3.83 9.25
N SER A 37 -6.40 -4.51 9.49
CA SER A 37 -5.10 -4.09 8.94
C SER A 37 -4.88 -4.55 7.50
N GLU A 38 -5.18 -5.81 7.17
CA GLU A 38 -4.72 -6.43 5.91
C GLU A 38 -5.85 -6.97 5.01
N GLN A 39 -6.93 -7.52 5.57
CA GLN A 39 -7.88 -8.29 4.75
C GLN A 39 -9.13 -7.51 4.34
N CYS A 40 -9.48 -6.42 5.02
CA CYS A 40 -10.69 -5.67 4.71
C CYS A 40 -10.56 -5.08 3.30
N PRO A 41 -11.47 -5.39 2.36
CA PRO A 41 -11.41 -4.88 0.99
C PRO A 41 -11.69 -3.37 0.94
N GLN A 42 -12.39 -2.85 1.95
CA GLN A 42 -12.74 -1.44 2.07
C GLN A 42 -11.78 -0.65 2.97
N ARG A 43 -10.65 -1.25 3.40
CA ARG A 43 -9.63 -0.49 4.13
C ARG A 43 -9.02 0.57 3.20
N ILE A 44 -8.72 1.73 3.76
CA ILE A 44 -8.09 2.83 3.02
C ILE A 44 -6.59 2.59 2.96
N VAL A 45 -6.03 2.63 1.75
CA VAL A 45 -4.61 2.45 1.45
C VAL A 45 -4.17 3.51 0.46
N ALA A 46 -2.97 4.06 0.65
CA ALA A 46 -2.40 5.04 -0.27
C ALA A 46 -1.76 4.35 -1.49
N CYS A 47 -1.96 4.90 -2.67
CA CYS A 47 -1.25 4.48 -3.88
C CYS A 47 0.25 4.73 -3.76
N GLU A 48 1.08 3.71 -4.00
CA GLU A 48 2.55 3.83 -3.96
C GLU A 48 3.14 4.82 -4.99
N TYR A 49 2.38 5.21 -6.02
CA TYR A 49 2.87 6.09 -7.10
C TYR A 49 2.40 7.55 -6.97
N CYS A 50 1.22 7.79 -6.41
CA CYS A 50 0.63 9.13 -6.33
C CYS A 50 0.12 9.51 -4.95
N GLU A 51 0.29 8.63 -3.96
CA GLU A 51 -0.10 8.83 -2.56
C GLU A 51 -1.60 9.05 -2.32
N PHE A 52 -2.43 8.89 -3.36
CA PHE A 52 -3.87 9.02 -3.26
C PHE A 52 -4.48 7.87 -2.47
N GLU A 53 -5.33 8.21 -1.50
CA GLU A 53 -5.97 7.26 -0.59
C GLU A 53 -7.25 6.67 -1.21
N LEU A 54 -7.31 5.36 -1.31
CA LEU A 54 -8.40 4.61 -1.94
C LEU A 54 -8.75 3.35 -1.14
N PRO A 55 -9.97 2.81 -1.30
CA PRO A 55 -10.29 1.46 -0.85
C PRO A 55 -9.37 0.42 -1.49
N ALA A 56 -8.93 -0.57 -0.72
CA ALA A 56 -8.03 -1.63 -1.18
C ALA A 56 -8.58 -2.41 -2.39
N VAL A 57 -9.91 -2.53 -2.52
CA VAL A 57 -10.56 -3.15 -3.67
C VAL A 57 -10.33 -2.40 -4.99
N GLU A 58 -10.23 -1.06 -4.94
CA GLU A 58 -10.00 -0.22 -6.13
C GLU A 58 -8.51 0.03 -6.39
N LEU A 59 -7.67 -0.17 -5.37
CA LEU A 59 -6.25 0.16 -5.41
C LEU A 59 -5.50 -0.57 -6.54
N HIS A 60 -5.81 -1.84 -6.79
CA HIS A 60 -5.11 -2.63 -7.80
C HIS A 60 -5.33 -2.08 -9.22
N GLU A 61 -6.58 -1.83 -9.58
CA GLU A 61 -6.95 -1.24 -10.88
C GLU A 61 -6.37 0.17 -11.02
N HIS A 62 -6.42 0.96 -9.95
CA HIS A 62 -5.79 2.27 -9.92
C HIS A 62 -4.28 2.19 -10.15
N GLN A 63 -3.56 1.28 -9.47
CA GLN A 63 -2.11 1.13 -9.58
C GLN A 63 -1.66 0.65 -10.97
N ASP A 64 -2.47 -0.16 -11.66
CA ASP A 64 -2.19 -0.57 -13.04
C ASP A 64 -2.13 0.65 -13.98
N VAL A 65 -3.11 1.55 -13.86
CA VAL A 65 -3.15 2.78 -14.67
C VAL A 65 -2.12 3.80 -14.17
N CYS A 66 -2.08 4.06 -12.87
CA CYS A 66 -1.24 5.08 -12.26
C CYS A 66 0.25 4.76 -12.42
N GLY A 67 0.66 3.49 -12.27
CA GLY A 67 2.04 3.07 -12.45
C GLY A 67 2.55 3.18 -13.89
N ASN A 68 1.65 3.18 -14.88
CA ASN A 68 1.97 3.38 -16.29
C ASN A 68 2.12 4.86 -16.69
N ARG A 69 1.69 5.79 -15.84
CA ARG A 69 1.97 7.22 -16.04
C ARG A 69 3.48 7.45 -16.06
N THR A 70 3.92 8.40 -16.87
CA THR A 70 5.34 8.74 -17.00
C THR A 70 5.64 10.12 -16.45
N GLU A 71 6.76 10.23 -15.74
CA GLU A 71 7.34 11.50 -15.30
C GLU A 71 8.59 11.82 -16.11
N PHE A 72 8.91 13.10 -16.24
CA PHE A 72 10.06 13.56 -17.02
C PHE A 72 11.33 13.59 -16.17
N CYS A 73 12.30 12.74 -16.49
CA CYS A 73 13.61 12.77 -15.84
C CYS A 73 14.44 13.96 -16.34
N GLN A 74 14.78 14.86 -15.42
CA GLN A 74 15.58 16.04 -15.76
C GLN A 74 17.05 15.74 -16.06
N THR A 75 17.56 14.59 -15.63
CA THR A 75 18.95 14.18 -15.80
C THR A 75 19.21 13.60 -17.19
N CYS A 76 18.41 12.62 -17.62
CA CYS A 76 18.57 11.98 -18.94
C CYS A 76 17.63 12.52 -20.02
N LYS A 77 16.71 13.43 -19.68
CA LYS A 77 15.72 14.04 -20.58
C LYS A 77 14.78 13.02 -21.26
N LYS A 78 14.41 11.96 -20.53
CA LYS A 78 13.47 10.92 -20.98
C LYS A 78 12.26 10.85 -20.06
N TYR A 79 11.13 10.45 -20.64
CA TYR A 79 9.94 10.07 -19.87
C TYR A 79 10.12 8.65 -19.33
N VAL A 80 9.84 8.48 -18.05
CA VAL A 80 10.06 7.24 -17.30
C VAL A 80 8.77 6.90 -16.57
N ARG A 81 8.31 5.65 -16.64
CA ARG A 81 7.09 5.23 -15.95
C ARG A 81 7.29 5.30 -14.44
N LEU A 82 6.25 5.67 -13.70
CA LEU A 82 6.29 5.77 -12.23
C LEU A 82 6.71 4.44 -11.59
N ARG A 83 6.20 3.31 -12.11
CA ARG A 83 6.61 1.96 -11.66
C ARG A 83 8.11 1.69 -11.83
N GLU A 84 8.76 2.34 -12.78
CA GLU A 84 10.18 2.17 -13.09
C GLU A 84 11.05 3.27 -12.47
N TRP A 85 10.45 4.28 -11.84
CA TRP A 85 11.14 5.51 -11.44
C TRP A 85 12.28 5.25 -10.46
N ILE A 86 12.05 4.44 -9.42
CA ILE A 86 13.07 4.13 -8.40
C ILE A 86 14.30 3.46 -9.04
N GLY A 87 14.07 2.47 -9.91
CA GLY A 87 15.15 1.78 -10.62
C GLY A 87 15.88 2.70 -11.59
N HIS A 88 15.13 3.59 -12.26
CA HIS A 88 15.69 4.61 -13.13
C HIS A 88 16.57 5.60 -12.37
N GLU A 89 16.11 6.11 -11.22
CA GLU A 89 16.84 7.10 -10.43
C GLU A 89 18.22 6.59 -10.02
N ILE A 90 18.29 5.36 -9.50
CA ILE A 90 19.54 4.69 -9.10
C ILE A 90 20.52 4.61 -10.28
N GLN A 91 20.06 4.15 -11.45
CA GLN A 91 20.91 3.96 -12.63
C GLN A 91 21.27 5.28 -13.31
N CYS A 92 20.31 6.20 -13.42
CA CYS A 92 20.47 7.47 -14.10
C CYS A 92 21.40 8.41 -13.32
N HIS A 93 21.28 8.46 -11.99
CA HIS A 93 22.15 9.29 -11.15
C HIS A 93 23.56 8.70 -11.04
N ALA A 94 23.72 7.38 -11.03
CA ALA A 94 25.03 6.73 -11.11
C ALA A 94 25.78 7.13 -12.41
N ASN A 95 25.08 7.13 -13.54
CA ASN A 95 25.66 7.50 -14.83
C ASN A 95 25.95 9.01 -14.96
N ALA A 96 25.12 9.87 -14.37
CA ALA A 96 25.35 11.31 -14.36
C ALA A 96 26.63 11.70 -13.59
N ASN A 97 26.87 11.06 -12.44
CA ASN A 97 28.08 11.30 -11.65
C ASN A 97 29.36 10.84 -12.37
N ALA A 98 29.33 9.70 -13.07
CA ALA A 98 30.46 9.23 -13.86
C ALA A 98 30.83 10.21 -15.00
N ASN A 99 29.84 10.87 -15.59
CA ASN A 99 30.06 11.83 -16.69
C ASN A 99 30.51 13.22 -16.19
N ALA A 100 30.25 13.56 -14.92
CA ALA A 100 30.75 14.79 -14.29
C ALA A 100 32.25 14.71 -13.94
N SER A 101 32.73 13.54 -13.51
CA SER A 101 34.15 13.31 -13.20
C SER A 101 35.07 13.30 -14.43
N ALA A 102 34.53 13.07 -15.63
CA ALA A 102 35.29 13.08 -16.87
C ALA A 102 35.53 14.49 -17.47
N GLN A 103 34.88 15.53 -16.92
CA GLN A 103 34.94 16.90 -17.46
C GLN A 103 35.79 17.87 -16.64
N THR A 104 36.42 17.42 -15.54
CA THR A 104 37.32 18.25 -14.70
C THR A 104 38.82 18.10 -15.04
N SER A 105 39.15 17.62 -16.25
CA SER A 105 40.52 17.59 -16.75
C SER A 105 40.61 18.32 -18.09
N ARG A 106 40.49 19.65 -18.04
CA ARG A 106 41.01 20.58 -19.05
C ARG A 106 41.37 21.90 -18.40
#